data_AF-A0A9P5CNU6-F1
#
_entry.id   AF-A0A9P5CNU6-F1
#
_cell.length_a   1.000
_cell.length_b   1.000
_cell.length_c   1.000
_cell.angle_alpha   90.00
_cell.angle_beta   90.00
_cell.angle_gamma   90.00
#
_symmetry.space_group_name_H-M   'P 1'
#
loop_
_entity.id
_entity.type
_entity.pdbx_description
1 polymer ?
#
loop_
_entity_poly.entity_id
_entity_poly.type
_entity_poly.pdbx_seq_one_letter_code
_entity_poly.pdbx_strand_id
1 'polypeptide(L)'
;MTNCQSSFDHLRRLGLSSTIRYSRRCIQPVFPDSINRDVVANISFPLIRTTKTLNLSDECPLEIGELSCDDPIELPVPSPDPRSKGQYTHLVFGVATTYSRLRDSRSTITHWLADSGAILICLLTDNIQDLLGLNLSALEDEYASSGVALKLVYKHNEHHTTEQSHMLLVRDMLAAAPAAHWLGILDDDTFFPSLHAMATILAAHDHTKPKYLGQLTEHAQLLPQGILGAFGGAGIFLSLALAHELEPHLDECLSDRGGDMQIMDCVHAHSTARLTRVDGLWQADLIGDSAGFYESGRRVLSMHHWKSWNWLPVAEMAAVTRVCGDCFLERFVFGSGGDQNKPTTVLNNGYSINVYDGSMGLPDLSRTEQTWDDWDGKDAWKDYEWSLGPLRPKVDKSMKKSYWLAAAWEDGKTGALVQVYLHREGEDGGDDEVVALVWQSS
;
A
#
# COMPACT_ATOMS: atom_id res chain seq x y z
N MET A 1 30.82 -11.76 -22.07
CA MET A 1 31.00 -10.56 -21.23
C MET A 1 29.62 -10.04 -20.87
N THR A 2 28.99 -10.63 -19.87
CA THR A 2 27.60 -10.33 -19.50
C THR A 2 27.58 -9.24 -18.42
N ASN A 3 27.42 -8.02 -18.90
CA ASN A 3 27.05 -6.73 -18.30
C ASN A 3 26.89 -6.61 -16.75
N CYS A 4 27.98 -6.72 -16.00
CA CYS A 4 28.02 -6.38 -14.57
C CYS A 4 27.57 -4.93 -14.28
N GLN A 5 27.84 -4.00 -15.21
CA GLN A 5 27.46 -2.59 -15.11
C GLN A 5 25.96 -2.42 -14.88
N SER A 6 25.13 -3.13 -15.66
CA SER A 6 23.66 -3.06 -15.55
C SER A 6 23.11 -3.52 -14.19
N SER A 7 23.79 -4.43 -13.49
CA SER A 7 23.33 -4.98 -12.21
C SER A 7 23.40 -3.95 -11.07
N PHE A 8 24.27 -2.95 -11.18
CA PHE A 8 24.48 -1.91 -10.16
C PHE A 8 23.91 -0.54 -10.56
N ASP A 9 23.46 -0.36 -11.80
CA ASP A 9 22.91 0.92 -12.27
C ASP A 9 21.69 1.38 -11.47
N HIS A 10 20.86 0.44 -10.99
CA HIS A 10 19.76 0.75 -10.10
C HIS A 10 20.26 1.38 -8.78
N LEU A 11 21.32 0.83 -8.19
CA LEU A 11 21.91 1.36 -6.95
C LEU A 11 22.56 2.72 -7.16
N ARG A 12 23.25 2.94 -8.28
CA ARG A 12 23.88 4.23 -8.61
C ARG A 12 22.87 5.38 -8.74
N ARG A 13 21.60 5.08 -9.02
CA ARG A 13 20.52 6.08 -9.11
C ARG A 13 19.91 6.45 -7.76
N LEU A 14 20.24 5.73 -6.68
CA LEU A 14 19.67 5.98 -5.34
C LEU A 14 20.37 7.11 -4.58
N GLY A 15 21.37 7.76 -5.18
CA GLY A 15 22.10 8.87 -4.58
C GLY A 15 22.87 8.47 -3.32
N LEU A 16 23.50 7.30 -3.35
CA LEU A 16 24.28 6.73 -2.25
C LEU A 16 25.68 7.35 -2.16
N SER A 17 26.35 7.14 -1.02
CA SER A 17 27.78 7.40 -0.86
C SER A 17 28.62 6.66 -1.92
N SER A 18 29.81 7.18 -2.23
CA SER A 18 30.69 6.57 -3.23
C SER A 18 31.12 5.16 -2.85
N THR A 19 31.30 4.92 -1.55
CA THR A 19 31.55 3.61 -0.97
C THR A 19 30.33 3.20 -0.17
N ILE A 20 29.88 1.95 -0.31
CA ILE A 20 28.72 1.40 0.40
C ILE A 20 29.04 0.07 1.07
N ARG A 21 28.30 -0.26 2.13
CA ARG A 21 28.27 -1.60 2.72
C ARG A 21 27.11 -2.40 2.13
N TYR A 22 27.42 -3.31 1.22
CA TYR A 22 26.43 -4.08 0.47
C TYR A 22 26.29 -5.51 1.00
N SER A 23 25.04 -5.93 1.21
CA SER A 23 24.65 -7.29 1.55
C SER A 23 23.57 -7.77 0.56
N ARG A 24 23.60 -9.05 0.20
CA ARG A 24 22.61 -9.65 -0.70
C ARG A 24 22.15 -11.00 -0.19
N ARG A 25 20.85 -11.29 -0.30
CA ARG A 25 20.27 -12.60 -0.01
C ARG A 25 19.23 -12.97 -1.05
N CYS A 26 19.21 -14.25 -1.42
CA CYS A 26 18.13 -14.81 -2.22
C CYS A 26 17.11 -15.50 -1.31
N ILE A 27 15.85 -15.39 -1.69
CA ILE A 27 14.72 -15.97 -1.00
C ILE A 27 14.02 -16.89 -1.99
N GLN A 28 13.84 -18.14 -1.58
CA GLN A 28 12.99 -19.12 -2.27
C GLN A 28 11.63 -19.12 -1.57
N PRO A 29 10.56 -18.60 -2.21
CA PRO A 29 9.23 -18.74 -1.65
C PRO A 29 8.82 -20.21 -1.65
N VAL A 30 8.26 -20.68 -0.54
CA VAL A 30 7.65 -22.00 -0.38
C VAL A 30 6.17 -21.80 -0.08
N PHE A 31 5.29 -22.57 -0.71
CA PHE A 31 3.83 -22.40 -0.61
C PHE A 31 3.20 -23.64 0.05
N PRO A 32 3.07 -23.66 1.39
CA PRO A 32 2.36 -24.72 2.09
C PRO A 32 0.85 -24.71 1.77
N ASP A 33 0.20 -25.87 1.86
CA ASP A 33 -1.27 -26.00 1.67
C ASP A 33 -2.07 -25.14 2.67
N SER A 34 -1.52 -24.91 3.86
CA SER A 34 -2.09 -24.04 4.87
C SER A 34 -1.00 -23.19 5.51
N ILE A 35 -1.20 -21.88 5.50
CA ILE A 35 -0.33 -20.91 6.19
C ILE A 35 -1.18 -19.89 6.93
N ASN A 36 -0.75 -19.54 8.14
CA ASN A 36 -1.31 -18.42 8.87
C ASN A 36 -0.29 -17.28 8.89
N ARG A 37 -0.50 -16.26 8.04
CA ARG A 37 0.37 -15.08 7.92
C ARG A 37 0.50 -14.27 9.22
N ASP A 38 -0.43 -14.42 10.16
CA ASP A 38 -0.38 -13.69 11.43
C ASP A 38 0.63 -14.32 12.40
N VAL A 39 1.07 -15.56 12.13
CA VAL A 39 2.14 -16.22 12.87
C VAL A 39 3.48 -15.74 12.34
N VAL A 40 4.21 -14.98 13.15
CA VAL A 40 5.54 -14.50 12.80
C VAL A 40 6.50 -15.68 12.66
N ALA A 41 6.99 -15.91 11.43
CA ALA A 41 7.94 -16.96 11.14
C ALA A 41 9.29 -16.67 11.81
N ASN A 42 9.88 -17.67 12.48
CA ASN A 42 11.17 -17.57 13.14
C ASN A 42 12.22 -18.41 12.41
N ILE A 43 13.14 -17.71 11.75
CA ILE A 43 14.21 -18.27 10.94
C ILE A 43 15.51 -18.28 11.75
N SER A 44 16.07 -19.47 11.95
CA SER A 44 17.17 -19.68 12.90
C SER A 44 18.51 -19.06 12.47
N PHE A 45 18.69 -18.80 11.18
CA PHE A 45 19.89 -18.19 10.63
C PHE A 45 19.70 -16.69 10.35
N PRO A 46 20.76 -15.89 10.37
CA PRO A 46 20.66 -14.45 10.15
C PRO A 46 20.28 -14.14 8.69
N LEU A 47 19.50 -13.07 8.50
CA LEU A 47 19.22 -12.51 7.19
C LEU A 47 20.52 -12.02 6.55
N ILE A 48 21.27 -11.17 7.26
CA ILE A 48 22.56 -10.65 6.79
C ILE A 48 23.69 -11.57 7.28
N ARG A 49 24.31 -12.33 6.37
CA ARG A 49 25.46 -13.21 6.69
C ARG A 49 26.81 -12.56 6.39
N THR A 50 26.89 -11.89 5.26
CA THR A 50 28.11 -11.31 4.71
C THR A 50 27.83 -9.93 4.17
N THR A 51 28.67 -8.98 4.53
CA THR A 51 28.63 -7.61 4.04
C THR A 51 29.96 -7.29 3.39
N LYS A 52 29.89 -6.64 2.23
CA LYS A 52 31.07 -6.24 1.45
C LYS A 52 31.09 -4.73 1.26
N THR A 53 32.28 -4.17 1.21
CA THR A 53 32.47 -2.76 0.88
C THR A 53 32.59 -2.64 -0.63
N LEU A 54 31.71 -1.86 -1.26
CA LEU A 54 31.68 -1.63 -2.70
C LEU A 54 31.98 -0.16 -3.01
N ASN A 55 32.80 0.11 -4.01
CA ASN A 55 32.92 1.44 -4.58
C ASN A 55 32.00 1.54 -5.81
N LEU A 56 30.97 2.36 -5.74
CA LEU A 56 29.99 2.52 -6.82
C LEU A 56 30.55 3.21 -8.07
N SER A 57 31.74 3.83 -7.95
CA SER A 57 32.49 4.40 -9.08
C SER A 57 33.12 3.32 -9.97
N ASP A 58 33.32 2.12 -9.44
CA ASP A 58 33.87 1.01 -10.20
C ASP A 58 32.80 0.48 -11.17
N GLU A 59 33.21 0.12 -12.40
CA GLU A 59 32.27 -0.40 -13.41
C GLU A 59 31.62 -1.72 -12.97
N CYS A 60 32.40 -2.56 -12.27
CA CYS A 60 31.97 -3.85 -11.76
C CYS A 60 32.50 -4.07 -10.33
N PRO A 61 31.81 -3.56 -9.31
CA PRO A 61 32.28 -3.60 -7.93
C PRO A 61 32.22 -5.00 -7.27
N LEU A 62 31.60 -5.98 -7.92
CA LEU A 62 31.51 -7.37 -7.43
C LEU A 62 31.72 -8.38 -8.57
N GLU A 63 32.43 -9.48 -8.27
CA GLU A 63 32.51 -10.60 -9.19
C GLU A 63 31.16 -11.35 -9.27
N ILE A 64 30.80 -11.84 -10.47
CA ILE A 64 29.49 -12.47 -10.75
C ILE A 64 29.21 -13.68 -9.83
N GLY A 65 30.23 -14.46 -9.47
CA GLY A 65 30.08 -15.61 -8.56
C GLY A 65 29.68 -15.23 -7.14
N GLU A 66 29.93 -13.98 -6.73
CA GLU A 66 29.59 -13.48 -5.40
C GLU A 66 28.15 -12.95 -5.30
N LEU A 67 27.44 -12.92 -6.43
CA LEU A 67 26.02 -12.62 -6.56
C LEU A 67 25.18 -13.89 -6.72
N SER A 68 25.75 -15.09 -6.51
CA SER A 68 25.00 -16.34 -6.70
C SER A 68 23.85 -16.49 -5.69
N CYS A 69 22.87 -17.30 -6.06
CA CYS A 69 21.74 -17.69 -5.21
C CYS A 69 21.84 -19.17 -4.81
N ASP A 70 23.04 -19.71 -4.62
CA ASP A 70 23.25 -21.15 -4.44
C ASP A 70 22.73 -21.69 -3.09
N ASP A 71 22.49 -20.81 -2.12
CA ASP A 71 21.93 -21.13 -0.79
C ASP A 71 20.83 -20.12 -0.41
N PRO A 72 19.64 -20.20 -1.05
CA PRO A 72 18.55 -19.28 -0.80
C PRO A 72 17.89 -19.56 0.56
N ILE A 73 17.26 -18.54 1.13
CA ILE A 73 16.43 -18.69 2.32
C ILE A 73 15.06 -19.20 1.87
N GLU A 74 14.66 -20.37 2.33
CA GLU A 74 13.27 -20.81 2.17
C GLU A 74 12.37 -20.03 3.14
N LEU A 75 11.39 -19.30 2.60
CA LEU A 75 10.36 -18.64 3.40
C LEU A 75 8.99 -19.22 3.07
N PRO A 76 8.25 -19.77 4.06
CA PRO A 76 6.86 -20.15 3.87
C PRO A 76 6.03 -18.88 3.71
N VAL A 77 5.30 -18.76 2.61
CA VAL A 77 4.48 -17.60 2.28
C VAL A 77 3.16 -18.03 1.63
N PRO A 78 2.11 -17.19 1.65
CA PRO A 78 0.89 -17.44 0.89
C PRO A 78 1.16 -17.60 -0.61
N SER A 79 0.28 -18.35 -1.28
CA SER A 79 0.35 -18.49 -2.74
C SER A 79 0.09 -17.16 -3.44
N PRO A 80 0.70 -16.91 -4.62
CA PRO A 80 0.39 -15.75 -5.43
C PRO A 80 -1.09 -15.69 -5.80
N ASP A 81 -1.62 -14.48 -5.94
CA ASP A 81 -3.00 -14.27 -6.39
C ASP A 81 -3.21 -14.76 -7.85
N PRO A 82 -4.44 -15.16 -8.21
CA PRO A 82 -4.77 -15.50 -9.58
C PRO A 82 -4.51 -14.31 -10.53
N ARG A 83 -3.82 -14.56 -11.64
CA ARG A 83 -3.48 -13.55 -12.68
C ARG A 83 -4.41 -13.59 -13.89
N SER A 84 -5.69 -13.90 -13.67
CA SER A 84 -6.67 -14.01 -14.75
C SER A 84 -7.07 -12.62 -15.26
N LYS A 85 -6.75 -12.32 -16.51
CA LYS A 85 -7.18 -11.06 -17.14
C LYS A 85 -8.70 -10.94 -17.15
N GLY A 86 -9.22 -9.77 -16.80
CA GLY A 86 -10.64 -9.45 -16.86
C GLY A 86 -11.49 -10.08 -15.74
N GLN A 87 -10.89 -10.56 -14.66
CA GLN A 87 -11.61 -11.25 -13.58
C GLN A 87 -12.57 -10.34 -12.79
N TYR A 88 -12.36 -9.03 -12.80
CA TYR A 88 -13.03 -8.07 -11.91
C TYR A 88 -13.96 -7.10 -12.64
N THR A 89 -14.52 -7.49 -13.80
CA THR A 89 -15.49 -6.68 -14.57
C THR A 89 -16.78 -6.32 -13.82
N HIS A 90 -17.06 -7.00 -12.70
CA HIS A 90 -18.17 -6.72 -11.80
C HIS A 90 -17.84 -5.63 -10.76
N LEU A 91 -16.65 -5.04 -10.80
CA LEU A 91 -16.24 -3.92 -9.96
C LEU A 91 -16.07 -2.66 -10.83
N VAL A 92 -16.48 -1.52 -10.29
CA VAL A 92 -16.18 -0.20 -10.84
C VAL A 92 -15.64 0.68 -9.73
N PHE A 93 -14.63 1.49 -10.05
CA PHE A 93 -14.00 2.41 -9.10
C PHE A 93 -14.17 3.84 -9.57
N GLY A 94 -14.37 4.75 -8.63
CA GLY A 94 -14.54 6.18 -8.85
C GLY A 94 -13.54 6.96 -8.02
N VAL A 95 -12.88 7.94 -8.64
CA VAL A 95 -11.97 8.89 -7.99
C VAL A 95 -12.32 10.30 -8.45
N ALA A 96 -12.37 11.27 -7.53
CA ALA A 96 -12.52 12.68 -7.89
C ALA A 96 -11.23 13.44 -7.57
N THR A 97 -10.48 13.82 -8.59
CA THR A 97 -9.17 14.45 -8.43
C THR A 97 -8.81 15.34 -9.61
N THR A 98 -7.66 16.00 -9.54
CA THR A 98 -7.13 16.81 -10.64
C THR A 98 -6.37 15.96 -11.66
N TYR A 99 -6.29 16.43 -12.89
CA TYR A 99 -5.53 15.80 -13.97
C TYR A 99 -4.09 15.50 -13.56
N SER A 100 -3.42 16.47 -12.91
CA SER A 100 -2.03 16.31 -12.49
C SER A 100 -1.89 15.18 -11.47
N ARG A 101 -2.72 15.18 -10.42
CA ARG A 101 -2.63 14.16 -9.38
C ARG A 101 -3.01 12.77 -9.90
N LEU A 102 -3.96 12.67 -10.82
CA LEU A 102 -4.30 11.42 -11.50
C LEU A 102 -3.11 10.89 -12.30
N ARG A 103 -2.43 11.74 -13.07
CA ARG A 103 -1.23 11.33 -13.82
C ARG A 103 -0.13 10.83 -12.87
N ASP A 104 0.05 11.49 -11.73
CA ASP A 104 1.06 11.11 -10.73
C ASP A 104 0.72 9.76 -10.04
N SER A 105 -0.56 9.38 -9.97
CA SER A 105 -1.00 8.06 -9.47
C SER A 105 -0.92 6.92 -10.48
N ARG A 106 -0.50 7.15 -11.72
CA ARG A 106 -0.63 6.13 -12.79
C ARG A 106 0.10 4.83 -12.45
N SER A 107 1.31 4.89 -11.92
CA SER A 107 2.09 3.68 -11.56
C SER A 107 1.43 2.89 -10.44
N THR A 108 0.90 3.56 -9.41
CA THR A 108 0.26 2.91 -8.27
C THR A 108 -1.12 2.36 -8.62
N ILE A 109 -1.92 3.05 -9.44
CA ILE A 109 -3.18 2.53 -9.98
C ILE A 109 -2.92 1.32 -10.88
N THR A 110 -1.89 1.39 -11.73
CA THR A 110 -1.50 0.27 -12.59
C THR A 110 -1.15 -0.98 -11.78
N HIS A 111 -0.52 -0.83 -10.60
CA HIS A 111 -0.18 -1.98 -9.75
C HIS A 111 -1.39 -2.86 -9.43
N TRP A 112 -2.52 -2.28 -9.07
CA TRP A 112 -3.67 -3.04 -8.58
C TRP A 112 -4.82 -3.17 -9.59
N LEU A 113 -4.89 -2.31 -10.60
CA LEU A 113 -6.01 -2.26 -11.55
C LEU A 113 -5.66 -2.77 -12.96
N ALA A 114 -4.38 -2.90 -13.29
CA ALA A 114 -3.97 -3.39 -14.61
C ALA A 114 -4.53 -4.78 -14.92
N ASP A 115 -5.02 -4.94 -16.14
CA ASP A 115 -5.61 -6.18 -16.68
C ASP A 115 -6.79 -6.75 -15.86
N SER A 116 -7.31 -6.02 -14.87
CA SER A 116 -8.39 -6.48 -13.97
C SER A 116 -9.74 -6.61 -14.68
N GLY A 117 -9.98 -5.79 -15.71
CA GLY A 117 -11.27 -5.62 -16.37
C GLY A 117 -12.25 -4.71 -15.63
N ALA A 118 -11.91 -4.25 -14.43
CA ALA A 118 -12.66 -3.20 -13.75
C ALA A 118 -12.41 -1.84 -14.43
N ILE A 119 -13.42 -0.98 -14.38
CA ILE A 119 -13.36 0.38 -14.95
C ILE A 119 -13.02 1.37 -13.84
N LEU A 120 -12.11 2.31 -14.12
CA LEU A 120 -11.86 3.48 -13.29
C LEU A 120 -12.53 4.70 -13.93
N ILE A 121 -13.47 5.29 -13.19
CA ILE A 121 -14.05 6.59 -13.52
C ILE A 121 -13.28 7.65 -12.75
N CYS A 122 -12.71 8.62 -13.47
CA CYS A 122 -12.11 9.78 -12.84
C CYS A 122 -12.91 11.03 -13.18
N LEU A 123 -13.53 11.63 -12.16
CA LEU A 123 -14.17 12.94 -12.26
C LEU A 123 -13.11 14.02 -12.02
N LEU A 124 -12.78 14.77 -13.07
CA LEU A 124 -11.76 15.81 -13.04
C LEU A 124 -12.26 17.03 -12.28
N THR A 125 -11.55 17.38 -11.20
CA THR A 125 -11.91 18.50 -10.33
C THR A 125 -11.25 19.83 -10.69
N ASP A 126 -10.41 19.84 -11.74
CA ASP A 126 -9.85 21.05 -12.33
C ASP A 126 -10.94 21.97 -12.90
N ASN A 127 -10.62 23.25 -13.06
CA ASN A 127 -11.50 24.14 -13.81
C ASN A 127 -11.40 23.79 -15.31
N ILE A 128 -12.50 23.98 -16.05
CA ILE A 128 -12.51 23.66 -17.49
C ILE A 128 -11.41 24.38 -18.26
N GLN A 129 -11.07 25.61 -17.87
CA GLN A 129 -10.02 26.41 -18.51
C GLN A 129 -8.63 25.77 -18.37
N ASP A 130 -8.36 25.14 -17.22
CA ASP A 130 -7.10 24.44 -16.96
C ASP A 130 -6.99 23.15 -17.82
N LEU A 131 -8.14 22.59 -18.21
CA LEU A 131 -8.24 21.38 -19.03
C LEU A 131 -8.17 21.65 -20.54
N LEU A 132 -8.53 22.85 -21.02
CA LEU A 132 -8.61 23.16 -22.46
C LEU A 132 -7.29 22.99 -23.22
N GLY A 133 -6.15 23.05 -22.53
CA GLY A 133 -4.81 22.83 -23.11
C GLY A 133 -4.26 21.42 -22.94
N LEU A 134 -4.98 20.53 -22.27
CA LEU A 134 -4.51 19.19 -21.93
C LEU A 134 -5.06 18.15 -22.90
N ASN A 135 -4.28 17.10 -23.15
CA ASN A 135 -4.71 15.99 -23.97
C ASN A 135 -5.27 14.87 -23.10
N LEU A 136 -6.56 14.97 -22.76
CA LEU A 136 -7.25 13.99 -21.93
C LEU A 136 -7.26 12.59 -22.56
N SER A 137 -7.45 12.51 -23.88
CA SER A 137 -7.41 11.25 -24.62
C SER A 137 -6.04 10.58 -24.53
N ALA A 138 -4.95 11.35 -24.56
CA ALA A 138 -3.62 10.79 -24.40
C ALA A 138 -3.42 10.19 -23.00
N LEU A 139 -3.99 10.80 -21.96
CA LEU A 139 -3.94 10.21 -20.62
C LEU A 139 -4.73 8.90 -20.55
N GLU A 140 -5.93 8.84 -21.14
CA GLU A 140 -6.69 7.59 -21.26
C GLU A 140 -5.91 6.52 -22.03
N ASP A 141 -5.24 6.89 -23.13
CA ASP A 141 -4.38 5.99 -23.91
C ASP A 141 -3.16 5.49 -23.11
N GLU A 142 -2.55 6.36 -22.29
CA GLU A 142 -1.45 5.98 -21.40
C GLU A 142 -1.90 4.95 -20.35
N TYR A 143 -3.05 5.15 -19.73
CA TYR A 143 -3.65 4.18 -18.81
C TYR A 143 -4.03 2.87 -19.51
N ALA A 144 -4.63 2.96 -20.71
CA ALA A 144 -4.99 1.80 -21.51
C ALA A 144 -3.75 0.98 -21.93
N SER A 145 -2.65 1.64 -22.27
CA SER A 145 -1.37 0.99 -22.57
C SER A 145 -0.77 0.23 -21.38
N SER A 146 -1.17 0.62 -20.17
CA SER A 146 -0.80 -0.04 -18.91
C SER A 146 -1.85 -1.07 -18.46
N GLY A 147 -2.85 -1.36 -19.29
CA GLY A 147 -3.90 -2.34 -18.99
C GLY A 147 -5.03 -1.83 -18.08
N VAL A 148 -5.14 -0.51 -17.87
CA VAL A 148 -6.17 0.09 -17.02
C VAL A 148 -7.25 0.75 -17.88
N ALA A 149 -8.51 0.36 -17.68
CA ALA A 149 -9.66 0.98 -18.34
C ALA A 149 -10.07 2.27 -17.61
N LEU A 150 -9.46 3.40 -17.97
CA LEU A 150 -9.81 4.72 -17.46
C LEU A 150 -10.89 5.39 -18.33
N LYS A 151 -11.84 6.06 -17.68
CA LYS A 151 -12.76 7.01 -18.32
C LYS A 151 -12.75 8.33 -17.56
N LEU A 152 -12.42 9.41 -18.26
CA LEU A 152 -12.43 10.77 -17.72
C LEU A 152 -13.82 11.40 -17.86
N VAL A 153 -14.25 12.08 -16.80
CA VAL A 153 -15.52 12.81 -16.72
C VAL A 153 -15.26 14.21 -16.19
N TYR A 154 -15.96 15.21 -16.73
CA TYR A 154 -15.89 16.58 -16.22
C TYR A 154 -16.84 16.77 -15.03
N LYS A 155 -16.59 17.79 -14.21
CA LYS A 155 -17.57 18.20 -13.20
C LYS A 155 -18.95 18.44 -13.83
N HIS A 156 -19.98 17.96 -13.13
CA HIS A 156 -21.38 18.20 -13.49
C HIS A 156 -21.78 19.68 -13.40
N ASN A 157 -21.07 20.47 -12.57
CA ASN A 157 -21.23 21.91 -12.43
C ASN A 157 -19.86 22.54 -12.08
N GLU A 158 -19.54 23.71 -12.65
CA GLU A 158 -18.27 24.40 -12.41
C GLU A 158 -18.05 24.81 -10.95
N HIS A 159 -19.14 24.99 -10.18
CA HIS A 159 -19.10 25.34 -8.77
C HIS A 159 -19.01 24.13 -7.83
N HIS A 160 -19.12 22.90 -8.33
CA HIS A 160 -18.99 21.74 -7.46
C HIS A 160 -17.57 21.63 -6.89
N THR A 161 -17.50 21.42 -5.58
CA THR A 161 -16.24 21.17 -4.88
C THR A 161 -15.74 19.76 -5.17
N THR A 162 -14.51 19.46 -4.76
CA THR A 162 -13.96 18.09 -4.85
C THR A 162 -14.77 17.12 -3.99
N GLU A 163 -15.22 17.56 -2.81
CA GLU A 163 -16.02 16.78 -1.87
C GLU A 163 -17.38 16.43 -2.49
N GLN A 164 -18.07 17.41 -3.08
CA GLN A 164 -19.33 17.17 -3.81
C GLN A 164 -19.12 16.26 -5.03
N SER A 165 -17.96 16.37 -5.69
CA SER A 165 -17.63 15.51 -6.82
C SER A 165 -17.48 14.03 -6.42
N HIS A 166 -16.98 13.73 -5.22
CA HIS A 166 -16.93 12.35 -4.71
C HIS A 166 -18.32 11.71 -4.60
N MET A 167 -19.32 12.49 -4.18
CA MET A 167 -20.71 12.03 -4.10
C MET A 167 -21.29 11.76 -5.50
N LEU A 168 -21.01 12.64 -6.47
CA LEU A 168 -21.56 12.55 -7.82
C LEU A 168 -20.93 11.43 -8.67
N LEU A 169 -19.79 10.88 -8.27
CA LEU A 169 -19.21 9.68 -8.90
C LEU A 169 -20.18 8.50 -8.94
N VAL A 170 -21.11 8.39 -7.98
CA VAL A 170 -22.13 7.34 -7.98
C VAL A 170 -22.91 7.34 -9.29
N ARG A 171 -23.31 8.52 -9.77
CA ARG A 171 -24.04 8.69 -11.04
C ARG A 171 -23.19 8.28 -12.23
N ASP A 172 -21.93 8.71 -12.27
CA ASP A 172 -21.01 8.42 -13.38
C ASP A 172 -20.65 6.93 -13.47
N MET A 173 -20.43 6.29 -12.33
CA MET A 173 -20.16 4.85 -12.24
C MET A 173 -21.37 4.01 -12.66
N LEU A 174 -22.59 4.37 -12.23
CA LEU A 174 -23.82 3.68 -12.66
C LEU A 174 -24.02 3.78 -14.17
N ALA A 175 -23.75 4.95 -14.76
CA ALA A 175 -23.87 5.15 -16.20
C ALA A 175 -22.81 4.35 -16.99
N ALA A 176 -21.59 4.24 -16.46
CA ALA A 176 -20.49 3.57 -17.13
C ALA A 176 -20.50 2.03 -16.96
N ALA A 177 -20.98 1.54 -15.82
CA ALA A 177 -20.95 0.13 -15.45
C ALA A 177 -22.30 -0.36 -14.88
N PRO A 178 -23.39 -0.38 -15.68
CA PRO A 178 -24.73 -0.72 -15.21
C PRO A 178 -24.89 -2.18 -14.74
N ALA A 179 -23.91 -3.04 -15.04
CA ALA A 179 -23.88 -4.44 -14.63
C ALA A 179 -22.85 -4.72 -13.51
N ALA A 180 -22.24 -3.68 -12.92
CA ALA A 180 -21.34 -3.84 -11.79
C ALA A 180 -22.09 -4.40 -10.58
N HIS A 181 -21.41 -5.15 -9.72
CA HIS A 181 -21.94 -5.56 -8.43
C HIS A 181 -21.61 -4.54 -7.35
N TRP A 182 -20.44 -3.89 -7.44
CA TRP A 182 -19.90 -2.98 -6.44
C TRP A 182 -19.30 -1.73 -7.07
N LEU A 183 -19.62 -0.59 -6.47
CA LEU A 183 -19.05 0.73 -6.77
C LEU A 183 -18.11 1.10 -5.63
N GLY A 184 -16.80 1.23 -5.92
CA GLY A 184 -15.79 1.69 -4.97
C GLY A 184 -15.48 3.18 -5.16
N ILE A 185 -15.82 4.02 -4.20
CA ILE A 185 -15.47 5.45 -4.18
C ILE A 185 -14.19 5.58 -3.36
N LEU A 186 -13.15 6.15 -3.96
CA LEU A 186 -11.80 6.20 -3.45
C LEU A 186 -11.20 7.60 -3.58
N ASP A 187 -10.20 7.89 -2.76
CA ASP A 187 -9.30 9.00 -3.00
C ASP A 187 -8.21 8.58 -4.00
N ASP A 188 -7.56 9.55 -4.63
CA ASP A 188 -6.54 9.26 -5.65
C ASP A 188 -5.20 8.74 -5.07
N ASP A 189 -5.08 8.76 -3.75
CA ASP A 189 -4.03 8.16 -2.93
C ASP A 189 -4.55 7.03 -2.03
N THR A 190 -5.69 6.42 -2.38
CA THR A 190 -6.06 5.08 -1.91
C THR A 190 -5.31 4.02 -2.73
N PHE A 191 -4.72 3.04 -2.05
CA PHE A 191 -3.93 1.98 -2.69
C PHE A 191 -4.32 0.59 -2.19
N PHE A 192 -4.50 -0.35 -3.11
CA PHE A 192 -4.71 -1.77 -2.80
C PHE A 192 -3.42 -2.56 -3.08
N PRO A 193 -2.81 -3.24 -2.09
CA PRO A 193 -1.70 -4.15 -2.36
C PRO A 193 -2.11 -5.29 -3.29
N SER A 194 -3.34 -5.79 -3.12
CA SER A 194 -3.97 -6.82 -3.94
C SER A 194 -5.46 -6.53 -4.14
N LEU A 195 -5.86 -6.37 -5.41
CA LEU A 195 -7.29 -6.29 -5.76
C LEU A 195 -8.01 -7.63 -5.52
N HIS A 196 -7.31 -8.76 -5.60
CA HIS A 196 -7.89 -10.08 -5.35
C HIS A 196 -8.40 -10.21 -3.92
N ALA A 197 -7.59 -9.78 -2.94
CA ALA A 197 -7.98 -9.78 -1.54
C ALA A 197 -9.23 -8.92 -1.30
N MET A 198 -9.28 -7.72 -1.88
CA MET A 198 -10.45 -6.83 -1.79
C MET A 198 -11.69 -7.45 -2.44
N ALA A 199 -11.56 -7.97 -3.67
CA ALA A 199 -12.67 -8.59 -4.39
C ALA A 199 -13.25 -9.81 -3.65
N THR A 200 -12.40 -10.59 -2.98
CA THR A 200 -12.82 -11.73 -2.16
C THR A 200 -13.70 -11.30 -0.99
N ILE A 201 -13.35 -10.18 -0.33
CA ILE A 201 -14.20 -9.61 0.72
C ILE A 201 -15.54 -9.16 0.15
N LEU A 202 -15.56 -8.40 -0.95
CA LEU A 202 -16.80 -7.93 -1.57
C LEU A 202 -17.71 -9.09 -2.02
N ALA A 203 -17.13 -10.19 -2.51
CA ALA A 203 -17.87 -11.37 -2.94
C ALA A 203 -18.58 -12.10 -1.78
N ALA A 204 -18.15 -11.91 -0.53
CA ALA A 204 -18.81 -12.48 0.65
C ALA A 204 -20.13 -11.77 1.01
N HIS A 205 -20.40 -10.60 0.41
CA HIS A 205 -21.59 -9.82 0.67
C HIS A 205 -22.58 -9.88 -0.50
N ASP A 206 -23.88 -9.97 -0.16
CA ASP A 206 -24.96 -9.99 -1.14
C ASP A 206 -25.18 -8.59 -1.75
N HIS A 207 -24.57 -8.36 -2.92
CA HIS A 207 -24.63 -7.11 -3.67
C HIS A 207 -26.03 -6.77 -4.23
N THR A 208 -26.97 -7.72 -4.21
CA THR A 208 -28.35 -7.49 -4.66
C THR A 208 -29.21 -6.79 -3.60
N LYS A 209 -28.66 -6.65 -2.38
CA LYS A 209 -29.28 -5.92 -1.27
C LYS A 209 -28.53 -4.61 -1.02
N PRO A 210 -29.19 -3.59 -0.47
CA PRO A 210 -28.51 -2.35 -0.08
C PRO A 210 -27.40 -2.63 0.95
N LYS A 211 -26.14 -2.47 0.54
CA LYS A 211 -24.95 -2.66 1.37
C LYS A 211 -24.00 -1.49 1.23
N TYR A 212 -23.56 -0.99 2.40
CA TYR A 212 -22.58 0.08 2.56
C TYR A 212 -21.40 -0.47 3.36
N LEU A 213 -20.24 -0.62 2.72
CA LEU A 213 -19.03 -1.18 3.31
C LEU A 213 -17.93 -0.13 3.31
N GLY A 214 -17.02 -0.23 4.27
CA GLY A 214 -15.83 0.58 4.37
C GLY A 214 -15.26 0.51 5.79
N GLN A 215 -14.52 1.52 6.21
CA GLN A 215 -13.96 1.58 7.56
C GLN A 215 -13.96 3.00 8.11
N LEU A 216 -13.94 3.10 9.44
CA LEU A 216 -13.72 4.35 10.16
C LEU A 216 -12.25 4.79 10.05
N THR A 217 -11.96 6.06 10.31
CA THR A 217 -10.58 6.48 10.65
C THR A 217 -10.08 5.77 11.90
N GLU A 218 -8.77 5.63 12.03
CA GLU A 218 -8.07 5.04 13.16
C GLU A 218 -7.97 6.03 14.34
N HIS A 219 -8.11 7.34 14.09
CA HIS A 219 -8.00 8.40 15.10
C HIS A 219 -9.34 8.69 15.78
N ALA A 220 -9.46 8.38 17.06
CA ALA A 220 -10.71 8.48 17.80
C ALA A 220 -11.26 9.92 17.88
N GLN A 221 -10.42 10.96 17.85
CA GLN A 221 -10.91 12.34 17.92
C GLN A 221 -11.56 12.79 16.61
N LEU A 222 -11.29 12.11 15.50
CA LEU A 222 -11.97 12.28 14.21
C LEU A 222 -13.29 11.48 14.11
N LEU A 223 -13.67 10.78 15.18
CA LEU A 223 -14.96 10.12 15.36
C LEU A 223 -15.91 10.84 16.35
N PRO A 224 -16.05 12.18 16.36
CA PRO A 224 -16.99 12.85 17.25
C PRO A 224 -18.45 12.47 16.91
N GLN A 225 -19.37 12.79 17.84
CA GLN A 225 -20.75 12.34 17.79
C GLN A 225 -21.41 12.53 16.42
N GLY A 226 -21.86 11.42 15.82
CA GLY A 226 -22.62 11.41 14.57
C GLY A 226 -21.86 10.95 13.33
N ILE A 227 -20.53 10.78 13.39
CA ILE A 227 -19.73 10.24 12.29
C ILE A 227 -19.58 8.73 12.47
N LEU A 228 -20.50 7.98 11.86
CA LEU A 228 -20.50 6.50 11.82
C LEU A 228 -20.56 6.02 10.36
N GLY A 229 -19.72 6.62 9.52
CA GLY A 229 -19.63 6.39 8.09
C GLY A 229 -18.24 5.89 7.68
N ALA A 230 -18.17 5.25 6.52
CA ALA A 230 -16.90 4.89 5.92
C ALA A 230 -16.16 6.15 5.48
N PHE A 231 -14.87 6.21 5.78
CA PHE A 231 -13.95 7.25 5.34
C PHE A 231 -13.50 6.98 3.90
N GLY A 232 -13.44 8.05 3.09
CA GLY A 232 -13.19 7.98 1.64
C GLY A 232 -11.86 7.34 1.28
N GLY A 233 -10.77 7.76 1.94
CA GLY A 233 -9.42 7.27 1.69
C GLY A 233 -9.22 5.79 1.99
N ALA A 234 -9.89 5.25 3.01
CA ALA A 234 -9.94 3.80 3.27
C ALA A 234 -10.70 3.03 2.18
N GLY A 235 -11.60 3.72 1.48
CA GLY A 235 -12.46 3.18 0.44
C GLY A 235 -13.89 2.97 0.92
N ILE A 236 -14.84 3.53 0.17
CA ILE A 236 -16.27 3.38 0.34
C ILE A 236 -16.80 2.43 -0.73
N PHE A 237 -17.48 1.35 -0.34
CA PHE A 237 -18.04 0.39 -1.28
C PHE A 237 -19.56 0.32 -1.15
N LEU A 238 -20.25 0.67 -2.23
CA LEU A 238 -21.69 0.61 -2.36
C LEU A 238 -22.06 -0.57 -3.25
N SER A 239 -22.95 -1.44 -2.77
CA SER A 239 -23.60 -2.42 -3.66
C SER A 239 -24.35 -1.70 -4.78
N LEU A 240 -24.49 -2.33 -5.95
CA LEU A 240 -25.31 -1.79 -7.04
C LEU A 240 -26.73 -1.43 -6.58
N ALA A 241 -27.36 -2.28 -5.74
CA ALA A 241 -28.69 -2.03 -5.21
C ALA A 241 -28.78 -0.72 -4.40
N LEU A 242 -27.80 -0.48 -3.52
CA LEU A 242 -27.73 0.78 -2.75
C LEU A 242 -27.45 1.97 -3.66
N ALA A 243 -26.53 1.84 -4.62
CA ALA A 243 -26.21 2.93 -5.54
C ALA A 243 -27.45 3.39 -6.32
N HIS A 244 -28.30 2.47 -6.79
CA HIS A 244 -29.57 2.80 -7.43
C HIS A 244 -30.59 3.45 -6.49
N GLU A 245 -30.60 3.08 -5.21
CA GLU A 245 -31.45 3.71 -4.19
C GLU A 245 -31.03 5.16 -3.93
N LEU A 246 -29.72 5.46 -3.98
CA LEU A 246 -29.19 6.82 -3.74
C LEU A 246 -29.21 7.74 -4.96
N GLU A 247 -29.09 7.20 -6.17
CA GLU A 247 -28.94 8.00 -7.41
C GLU A 247 -29.97 9.14 -7.56
N PRO A 248 -31.28 8.92 -7.30
CA PRO A 248 -32.29 9.98 -7.42
C PRO A 248 -32.15 11.11 -6.39
N HIS A 249 -31.35 10.89 -5.33
CA HIS A 249 -31.21 11.77 -4.18
C HIS A 249 -29.84 12.48 -4.14
N LEU A 250 -28.91 12.18 -5.05
CA LEU A 250 -27.54 12.67 -4.96
C LEU A 250 -27.45 14.20 -4.89
N ASP A 251 -28.25 14.90 -5.70
CA ASP A 251 -28.23 16.36 -5.79
C ASP A 251 -28.76 17.03 -4.50
N GLU A 252 -29.73 16.42 -3.81
CA GLU A 252 -30.24 16.92 -2.52
C GLU A 252 -29.33 16.58 -1.34
N CYS A 253 -28.47 15.56 -1.50
CA CYS A 253 -27.48 15.17 -0.51
C CYS A 253 -26.20 16.01 -0.55
N LEU A 254 -26.03 16.88 -1.55
CA LEU A 254 -24.86 17.76 -1.64
C LEU A 254 -24.81 18.76 -0.48
N SER A 255 -23.64 18.93 0.12
CA SER A 255 -23.39 19.90 1.18
C SER A 255 -21.94 20.39 1.18
N ASP A 256 -21.57 21.18 2.20
CA ASP A 256 -20.20 21.66 2.42
C ASP A 256 -19.38 20.74 3.35
N ARG A 257 -19.89 19.53 3.65
CA ARG A 257 -19.16 18.50 4.42
C ARG A 257 -18.18 17.73 3.53
N GLY A 258 -17.31 16.92 4.14
CA GLY A 258 -16.45 15.97 3.41
C GLY A 258 -17.25 15.05 2.49
N GLY A 259 -16.65 14.59 1.40
CA GLY A 259 -17.35 13.77 0.39
C GLY A 259 -17.88 12.44 0.97
N ASP A 260 -17.10 11.83 1.86
CA ASP A 260 -17.46 10.66 2.65
C ASP A 260 -18.63 10.91 3.62
N MET A 261 -18.62 12.07 4.29
CA MET A 261 -19.73 12.51 5.15
C MET A 261 -21.02 12.71 4.35
N GLN A 262 -20.94 13.27 3.14
CA GLN A 262 -22.09 13.46 2.26
C GLN A 262 -22.70 12.11 1.83
N ILE A 263 -21.85 11.14 1.48
CA ILE A 263 -22.29 9.77 1.16
C ILE A 263 -22.96 9.12 2.38
N MET A 264 -22.34 9.21 3.57
CA MET A 264 -22.89 8.68 4.81
C MET A 264 -24.28 9.28 5.12
N ASP A 265 -24.39 10.62 5.08
CA ASP A 265 -25.63 11.33 5.36
C ASP A 265 -26.74 10.91 4.38
N CYS A 266 -26.40 10.78 3.09
CA CYS A 266 -27.34 10.32 2.07
C CYS A 266 -27.80 8.87 2.30
N VAL A 267 -26.86 7.96 2.61
CA VAL A 267 -27.19 6.57 2.98
C VAL A 267 -28.13 6.53 4.18
N HIS A 268 -27.90 7.35 5.20
CA HIS A 268 -28.72 7.39 6.40
C HIS A 268 -30.13 7.96 6.16
N ALA A 269 -30.23 8.97 5.30
CA ALA A 269 -31.49 9.64 4.98
C ALA A 269 -32.37 8.82 4.04
N HIS A 270 -31.78 8.11 3.08
CA HIS A 270 -32.51 7.50 1.96
C HIS A 270 -32.49 5.97 1.93
N SER A 271 -31.80 5.31 2.86
CA SER A 271 -31.77 3.85 2.92
C SER A 271 -31.76 3.26 4.33
N THR A 272 -32.07 1.97 4.42
CA THR A 272 -31.88 1.17 5.65
C THR A 272 -30.46 0.65 5.82
N ALA A 273 -29.57 0.83 4.83
CA ALA A 273 -28.20 0.35 4.90
C ALA A 273 -27.43 1.12 5.99
N ARG A 274 -26.55 0.42 6.70
CA ARG A 274 -25.63 1.00 7.68
C ARG A 274 -24.24 0.45 7.43
N LEU A 275 -23.24 1.19 7.87
CA LEU A 275 -21.83 0.84 7.66
C LEU A 275 -21.56 -0.58 8.16
N THR A 276 -21.17 -1.45 7.25
CA THR A 276 -20.53 -2.72 7.55
C THR A 276 -19.02 -2.49 7.53
N ARG A 277 -18.40 -2.52 8.71
CA ARG A 277 -16.96 -2.29 8.85
C ARG A 277 -16.20 -3.47 8.25
N VAL A 278 -15.21 -3.16 7.42
CA VAL A 278 -14.32 -4.14 6.79
C VAL A 278 -12.92 -3.97 7.37
N ASP A 279 -12.44 -5.02 8.04
CA ASP A 279 -11.08 -5.02 8.61
C ASP A 279 -10.04 -5.07 7.48
N GLY A 280 -8.96 -4.30 7.64
CA GLY A 280 -7.90 -4.20 6.66
C GLY A 280 -8.05 -3.04 5.67
N LEU A 281 -9.18 -2.32 5.68
CA LEU A 281 -9.26 -1.01 5.03
C LEU A 281 -8.75 0.05 6.00
N TRP A 282 -7.75 0.83 5.59
CA TRP A 282 -7.10 1.79 6.48
C TRP A 282 -7.10 3.18 5.87
N GLN A 283 -7.68 4.13 6.60
CA GLN A 283 -7.65 5.56 6.29
C GLN A 283 -6.26 6.14 6.55
N ALA A 284 -5.53 5.54 7.50
CA ALA A 284 -4.16 5.84 7.84
C ALA A 284 -3.93 7.34 8.14
N ASP A 285 -4.83 7.94 8.92
CA ASP A 285 -4.73 9.33 9.42
C ASP A 285 -3.61 9.49 10.49
N LEU A 286 -2.45 8.90 10.25
CA LEU A 286 -1.28 8.91 11.13
C LEU A 286 -0.44 10.17 10.87
N ILE A 287 -0.12 10.90 11.94
CA ILE A 287 0.75 12.07 11.86
C ILE A 287 2.19 11.70 12.22
N GLY A 288 3.14 12.28 11.48
CA GLY A 288 4.56 12.10 11.73
C GLY A 288 5.06 10.75 11.19
N ASP A 289 5.61 9.92 12.08
CA ASP A 289 6.25 8.66 11.70
C ASP A 289 5.26 7.49 11.76
N SER A 290 4.80 7.03 10.59
CA SER A 290 3.84 5.92 10.46
C SER A 290 4.49 4.53 10.47
N ALA A 291 5.80 4.40 10.72
CA ALA A 291 6.51 3.12 10.63
C ALA A 291 5.90 2.02 11.49
N GLY A 292 5.49 2.34 12.71
CA GLY A 292 4.86 1.39 13.62
C GLY A 292 3.62 0.69 13.05
N PHE A 293 2.84 1.38 12.23
CA PHE A 293 1.69 0.80 11.52
C PHE A 293 2.17 -0.22 10.48
N TYR A 294 3.11 0.17 9.61
CA TYR A 294 3.61 -0.69 8.54
C TYR A 294 4.51 -1.84 9.03
N GLU A 295 5.11 -1.71 10.23
CA GLU A 295 5.92 -2.74 10.90
C GLU A 295 5.12 -3.67 11.83
N SER A 296 3.80 -3.49 11.90
CA SER A 296 2.94 -4.27 12.81
C SER A 296 2.60 -5.67 12.31
N GLY A 297 2.85 -5.98 11.04
CA GLY A 297 2.46 -7.25 10.43
C GLY A 297 0.98 -7.35 10.09
N ARG A 298 0.20 -6.29 10.31
CA ARG A 298 -1.24 -6.27 10.03
C ARG A 298 -1.53 -6.49 8.55
N ARG A 299 -2.68 -7.12 8.28
CA ARG A 299 -3.20 -7.24 6.92
C ARG A 299 -3.73 -5.90 6.43
N VAL A 300 -3.41 -5.57 5.19
CA VAL A 300 -3.80 -4.33 4.52
C VAL A 300 -4.50 -4.68 3.21
N LEU A 301 -5.80 -4.41 3.15
CA LEU A 301 -6.62 -4.49 1.94
C LEU A 301 -6.52 -3.17 1.16
N SER A 302 -6.68 -2.04 1.85
CA SER A 302 -6.40 -0.71 1.34
C SER A 302 -5.56 0.09 2.34
N MET A 303 -4.75 1.00 1.83
CA MET A 303 -4.05 2.00 2.63
C MET A 303 -4.20 3.38 2.00
N HIS A 304 -4.02 4.40 2.82
CA HIS A 304 -4.19 5.77 2.41
C HIS A 304 -3.12 6.72 2.98
N HIS A 305 -3.16 7.91 2.40
CA HIS A 305 -2.26 9.03 2.45
C HIS A 305 -0.81 8.74 1.99
N TRP A 306 -0.60 7.79 1.07
CA TRP A 306 0.76 7.42 0.62
C TRP A 306 1.46 8.49 -0.21
N LYS A 307 0.76 9.41 -0.89
CA LYS A 307 1.36 10.55 -1.64
C LYS A 307 0.92 11.93 -1.14
N SER A 308 0.50 12.01 0.12
CA SER A 308 0.04 13.25 0.72
C SER A 308 0.63 13.45 2.12
N TRP A 309 0.48 12.47 3.02
CA TRP A 309 1.01 12.58 4.39
C TRP A 309 2.25 11.70 4.60
N ASN A 310 2.22 10.47 4.09
CA ASN A 310 3.25 9.45 4.38
C ASN A 310 4.38 9.37 3.34
N TRP A 311 4.14 9.81 2.09
CA TRP A 311 5.12 9.80 0.98
C TRP A 311 5.85 8.45 0.80
N LEU A 312 5.09 7.37 0.66
CA LEU A 312 5.57 5.99 0.60
C LEU A 312 5.59 5.44 -0.83
N PRO A 313 6.62 4.66 -1.21
CA PRO A 313 6.71 4.02 -2.53
C PRO A 313 5.85 2.74 -2.59
N VAL A 314 4.52 2.88 -2.45
CA VAL A 314 3.61 1.75 -2.19
C VAL A 314 3.57 0.69 -3.30
N ALA A 315 3.83 1.07 -4.57
CA ALA A 315 3.93 0.12 -5.67
C ALA A 315 5.17 -0.78 -5.51
N GLU A 316 6.32 -0.20 -5.14
CA GLU A 316 7.55 -0.93 -4.86
C GLU A 316 7.39 -1.80 -3.61
N MET A 317 6.71 -1.27 -2.58
CA MET A 317 6.41 -2.02 -1.35
C MET A 317 5.58 -3.26 -1.65
N ALA A 318 4.48 -3.09 -2.40
CA ALA A 318 3.55 -4.16 -2.74
C ALA A 318 4.01 -5.04 -3.91
N ALA A 319 5.15 -4.77 -4.56
CA ALA A 319 5.67 -5.59 -5.65
C ALA A 319 5.80 -7.08 -5.25
N VAL A 320 6.03 -7.35 -3.96
CA VAL A 320 6.14 -8.72 -3.40
C VAL A 320 4.84 -9.52 -3.46
N THR A 321 3.67 -8.86 -3.59
CA THR A 321 2.37 -9.54 -3.79
C THR A 321 2.34 -10.36 -5.08
N ARG A 322 3.17 -10.01 -6.08
CA ARG A 322 3.33 -10.82 -7.31
C ARG A 322 4.02 -12.17 -7.05
N VAL A 323 4.80 -12.24 -5.98
CA VAL A 323 5.51 -13.45 -5.53
C VAL A 323 4.66 -14.27 -4.57
N CYS A 324 3.92 -13.61 -3.66
CA CYS A 324 3.24 -14.32 -2.57
C CYS A 324 1.89 -13.76 -2.13
N GLY A 325 1.14 -13.13 -3.03
CA GLY A 325 -0.25 -12.72 -2.82
C GLY A 325 -0.41 -11.87 -1.56
N ASP A 326 -0.86 -12.49 -0.47
CA ASP A 326 -1.17 -11.86 0.82
C ASP A 326 0.04 -11.67 1.78
N CYS A 327 1.27 -11.86 1.31
CA CYS A 327 2.50 -11.70 2.12
C CYS A 327 2.97 -10.24 2.32
N PHE A 328 2.21 -9.26 1.82
CA PHE A 328 2.54 -7.85 1.98
C PHE A 328 2.51 -7.44 3.47
N LEU A 329 3.60 -6.81 3.93
CA LEU A 329 3.89 -6.48 5.33
C LEU A 329 3.97 -7.68 6.28
N GLU A 330 3.96 -8.92 5.79
CA GLU A 330 4.20 -10.11 6.61
C GLU A 330 5.58 -10.03 7.28
N ARG A 331 5.68 -10.55 8.51
CA ARG A 331 6.89 -10.43 9.33
C ARG A 331 7.67 -11.73 9.42
N PHE A 332 8.97 -11.62 9.20
CA PHE A 332 9.92 -12.72 9.35
C PHE A 332 11.01 -12.31 10.32
N VAL A 333 11.16 -13.08 11.40
CA VAL A 333 12.22 -12.90 12.40
C VAL A 333 13.42 -13.75 12.02
N PHE A 334 14.61 -13.18 12.10
CA PHE A 334 15.88 -13.84 11.83
C PHE A 334 16.85 -13.63 12.99
N GLY A 335 17.71 -14.62 13.23
CA GLY A 335 19.00 -14.36 13.87
C GLY A 335 19.08 -14.44 15.40
N SER A 336 18.04 -14.90 16.11
CA SER A 336 18.20 -15.19 17.54
C SER A 336 18.78 -16.59 17.79
N GLY A 337 18.38 -17.62 17.02
CA GLY A 337 18.75 -19.01 17.32
C GLY A 337 18.40 -19.43 18.77
N GLY A 338 17.50 -18.70 19.43
CA GLY A 338 17.18 -18.81 20.85
C GLY A 338 18.10 -18.05 21.82
N ASP A 339 19.16 -17.40 21.35
CA ASP A 339 20.06 -16.57 22.15
C ASP A 339 19.53 -15.14 22.26
N GLN A 340 19.07 -14.79 23.46
CA GLN A 340 18.49 -13.48 23.77
C GLN A 340 19.51 -12.33 23.71
N ASN A 341 20.83 -12.62 23.72
CA ASN A 341 21.88 -11.59 23.71
C ASN A 341 22.37 -11.25 22.30
N LYS A 342 21.80 -11.85 21.26
CA LYS A 342 22.19 -11.58 19.87
C LYS A 342 21.22 -10.61 19.21
N PRO A 343 21.72 -9.73 18.32
CA PRO A 343 20.85 -8.89 17.52
C PRO A 343 19.83 -9.74 16.76
N THR A 344 18.57 -9.32 16.80
CA THR A 344 17.48 -9.99 16.09
C THR A 344 17.02 -9.11 14.95
N THR A 345 16.87 -9.69 13.77
CA THR A 345 16.41 -8.97 12.58
C THR A 345 14.95 -9.30 12.31
N VAL A 346 14.13 -8.29 12.00
CA VAL A 346 12.75 -8.45 11.54
C VAL A 346 12.63 -7.86 10.15
N LEU A 347 12.29 -8.69 9.17
CA LEU A 347 11.85 -8.23 7.85
C LEU A 347 10.35 -7.94 7.94
N ASN A 348 9.98 -6.68 7.75
CA ASN A 348 8.61 -6.25 7.49
C ASN A 348 8.44 -6.19 5.97
N ASN A 349 7.89 -7.26 5.39
CA ASN A 349 8.05 -7.56 3.97
C ASN A 349 7.53 -6.44 3.05
N GLY A 350 8.44 -5.89 2.24
CA GLY A 350 8.14 -4.76 1.37
C GLY A 350 8.17 -3.39 2.04
N TYR A 351 8.56 -3.26 3.31
CA TYR A 351 8.63 -1.96 3.98
C TYR A 351 9.99 -1.67 4.62
N SER A 352 10.40 -2.49 5.59
CA SER A 352 11.63 -2.26 6.34
C SER A 352 12.31 -3.56 6.79
N ILE A 353 13.61 -3.46 7.05
CA ILE A 353 14.36 -4.47 7.80
C ILE A 353 14.84 -3.79 9.08
N ASN A 354 14.40 -4.30 10.24
CA ASN A 354 14.79 -3.78 11.54
C ASN A 354 15.78 -4.72 12.20
N VAL A 355 16.88 -4.19 12.70
CA VAL A 355 17.87 -4.91 13.51
C VAL A 355 17.79 -4.34 14.92
N TYR A 356 17.31 -5.16 15.85
CA TYR A 356 17.21 -4.84 17.27
C TYR A 356 18.49 -5.27 17.98
N ASP A 357 19.00 -4.42 18.86
CA ASP A 357 20.19 -4.71 19.64
C ASP A 357 20.00 -5.94 20.55
N GLY A 358 21.05 -6.74 20.71
CA GLY A 358 20.99 -7.97 21.50
C GLY A 358 20.69 -7.72 22.98
N SER A 359 21.02 -6.56 23.54
CA SER A 359 20.76 -6.27 24.95
C SER A 359 19.29 -5.95 25.27
N MET A 360 18.47 -5.60 24.27
CA MET A 360 17.02 -5.42 24.45
C MET A 360 16.21 -6.68 24.12
N GLY A 361 16.76 -7.58 23.31
CA GLY A 361 16.03 -8.72 22.76
C GLY A 361 14.97 -8.29 21.72
N LEU A 362 14.13 -9.26 21.30
CA LEU A 362 13.05 -8.99 20.36
C LEU A 362 11.89 -8.26 21.08
N PRO A 363 11.39 -7.12 20.56
CA PRO A 363 10.21 -6.48 21.12
C PRO A 363 8.97 -7.38 20.98
N ASP A 364 7.95 -7.13 21.80
CA ASP A 364 6.66 -7.82 21.68
C ASP A 364 5.99 -7.48 20.34
N LEU A 365 6.16 -8.36 19.36
CA LEU A 365 5.61 -8.21 18.02
C LEU A 365 4.09 -8.37 17.99
N SER A 366 3.44 -8.85 19.05
CA SER A 366 1.96 -8.84 19.15
C SER A 366 1.40 -7.43 19.38
N ARG A 367 2.26 -6.44 19.65
CA ARG A 367 1.89 -5.05 19.88
C ARG A 367 2.42 -4.14 18.77
N THR A 368 1.61 -3.14 18.41
CA THR A 368 1.98 -2.10 17.46
C THR A 368 2.89 -1.08 18.14
N GLU A 369 4.05 -0.81 17.57
CA GLU A 369 4.91 0.28 18.04
C GLU A 369 4.23 1.62 17.75
N GLN A 370 3.99 2.44 18.77
CA GLN A 370 3.50 3.80 18.51
C GLN A 370 4.68 4.67 18.12
N THR A 371 4.85 4.87 16.81
CA THR A 371 5.89 5.74 16.26
C THR A 371 5.39 7.13 15.88
N TRP A 372 4.07 7.27 15.71
CA TRP A 372 3.35 8.46 15.26
C TRP A 372 3.02 9.40 16.41
N ASP A 373 2.70 10.64 16.04
CA ASP A 373 2.38 11.75 16.95
C ASP A 373 0.87 12.10 16.89
N ASP A 374 0.39 12.92 17.83
CA ASP A 374 -0.95 13.54 17.74
C ASP A 374 -0.89 14.88 17.00
N TRP A 375 -2.04 15.36 16.52
CA TRP A 375 -2.19 16.62 15.78
C TRP A 375 -1.70 17.85 16.55
N ASP A 376 -1.79 17.83 17.88
CA ASP A 376 -1.35 18.92 18.76
C ASP A 376 0.05 18.68 19.37
N GLY A 377 0.75 17.63 18.93
CA GLY A 377 2.06 17.22 19.44
C GLY A 377 2.03 16.56 20.82
N LYS A 378 0.86 16.13 21.32
CA LYS A 378 0.74 15.31 22.53
C LYS A 378 0.81 13.81 22.21
N ASP A 379 0.77 13.02 23.28
CA ASP A 379 0.70 11.56 23.19
C ASP A 379 -0.66 11.11 22.61
N ALA A 380 -0.61 10.56 21.40
CA ALA A 380 -1.77 10.06 20.68
C ALA A 380 -2.24 8.67 21.13
N TRP A 381 -1.61 8.07 22.15
CA TRP A 381 -1.83 6.65 22.51
C TRP A 381 -3.30 6.29 22.62
N LYS A 382 -4.06 7.09 23.37
CA LYS A 382 -5.48 6.81 23.64
C LYS A 382 -6.38 7.00 22.42
N ASP A 383 -5.95 7.82 21.46
CA ASP A 383 -6.73 8.12 20.26
C ASP A 383 -6.63 7.00 19.23
N TYR A 384 -5.57 6.18 19.27
CA TYR A 384 -5.37 5.07 18.34
C TYR A 384 -5.49 3.68 18.96
N GLU A 385 -5.38 3.53 20.29
CA GLU A 385 -5.37 2.20 20.94
C GLU A 385 -6.59 1.34 20.61
N TRP A 386 -7.76 1.96 20.38
CA TRP A 386 -8.99 1.25 20.05
C TRP A 386 -8.96 0.54 18.68
N SER A 387 -8.16 1.03 17.74
CA SER A 387 -8.09 0.55 16.34
C SER A 387 -6.74 -0.09 15.99
N LEU A 388 -5.65 0.44 16.55
CA LEU A 388 -4.27 0.01 16.26
C LEU A 388 -3.64 -0.79 17.41
N GLY A 389 -4.32 -0.88 18.55
CA GLY A 389 -3.83 -1.59 19.73
C GLY A 389 -3.80 -3.13 19.58
N PRO A 390 -3.18 -3.83 20.55
CA PRO A 390 -2.47 -3.26 21.70
C PRO A 390 -1.20 -2.52 21.27
N LEU A 391 -0.92 -1.36 21.90
CA LEU A 391 0.23 -0.53 21.56
C LEU A 391 1.46 -0.87 22.45
N ARG A 392 2.65 -0.52 21.97
CA ARG A 392 3.92 -0.53 22.72
C ARG A 392 4.71 0.76 22.46
N PRO A 393 5.56 1.22 23.41
CA PRO A 393 6.39 2.39 23.21
C PRO A 393 7.35 2.25 22.01
N LYS A 394 7.65 3.40 21.40
CA LYS A 394 8.71 3.53 20.39
C LYS A 394 10.04 3.03 20.93
N VAL A 395 10.76 2.23 20.13
CA VAL A 395 12.10 1.78 20.46
C VAL A 395 13.09 2.90 20.15
N ASP A 396 14.04 3.13 21.07
CA ASP A 396 15.09 4.12 20.86
C ASP A 396 15.93 3.81 19.61
N LYS A 397 16.30 4.84 18.85
CA LYS A 397 17.07 4.67 17.59
C LYS A 397 18.44 4.05 17.82
N SER A 398 19.04 4.20 19.01
CA SER A 398 20.29 3.53 19.37
C SER A 398 20.14 2.02 19.53
N MET A 399 18.90 1.55 19.74
CA MET A 399 18.57 0.14 19.98
C MET A 399 17.89 -0.53 18.76
N LYS A 400 17.46 0.26 17.77
CA LYS A 400 16.81 -0.21 16.53
C LYS A 400 17.43 0.45 15.31
N LYS A 401 18.22 -0.32 14.56
CA LYS A 401 18.69 0.09 13.21
C LYS A 401 17.67 -0.34 12.17
N SER A 402 17.19 0.59 11.36
CA SER A 402 16.22 0.32 10.29
C SER A 402 16.83 0.52 8.91
N TYR A 403 16.56 -0.41 8.00
CA TYR A 403 16.77 -0.27 6.56
C TYR A 403 15.40 -0.11 5.91
N TRP A 404 15.20 0.94 5.12
CA TRP A 404 13.92 1.25 4.48
C TRP A 404 13.94 0.82 3.03
N LEU A 405 12.82 0.28 2.52
CA LEU A 405 12.71 -0.04 1.10
C LEU A 405 12.91 1.23 0.26
N ALA A 406 13.86 1.17 -0.67
CA ALA A 406 14.20 2.28 -1.54
C ALA A 406 13.89 2.02 -3.01
N ALA A 407 13.89 0.75 -3.43
CA ALA A 407 13.56 0.37 -4.79
C ALA A 407 13.11 -1.09 -4.86
N ALA A 408 12.26 -1.39 -5.85
CA ALA A 408 11.93 -2.74 -6.24
C ALA A 408 11.84 -2.85 -7.76
N TRP A 409 12.30 -3.96 -8.33
CA TRP A 409 12.16 -4.23 -9.76
C TRP A 409 12.18 -5.73 -10.05
N GLU A 410 11.65 -6.12 -11.20
CA GLU A 410 11.74 -7.47 -11.72
C GLU A 410 13.00 -7.60 -12.59
N ASP A 411 13.83 -8.60 -12.32
CA ASP A 411 14.99 -8.91 -13.14
C ASP A 411 14.53 -9.51 -14.48
N GLY A 412 14.74 -8.78 -15.58
CA GLY A 412 14.23 -9.19 -16.89
C GLY A 412 14.82 -10.47 -17.48
N LYS A 413 15.84 -11.08 -16.86
CA LYS A 413 16.40 -12.38 -17.29
C LYS A 413 15.84 -13.55 -16.48
N THR A 414 15.67 -13.36 -15.18
CA THR A 414 15.29 -14.41 -14.24
C THR A 414 13.82 -14.35 -13.83
N GLY A 415 13.15 -13.21 -14.03
CA GLY A 415 11.82 -12.93 -13.49
C GLY A 415 11.80 -12.78 -11.96
N ALA A 416 12.97 -12.76 -11.31
CA ALA A 416 13.08 -12.61 -9.86
C ALA A 416 12.73 -11.18 -9.46
N LEU A 417 12.01 -11.02 -8.36
CA LEU A 417 11.77 -9.70 -7.77
C LEU A 417 12.99 -9.32 -6.91
N VAL A 418 13.60 -8.19 -7.20
CA VAL A 418 14.66 -7.59 -6.39
C VAL A 418 14.08 -6.44 -5.59
N GLN A 419 14.30 -6.45 -4.28
CA GLN A 419 13.98 -5.35 -3.37
C GLN A 419 15.26 -4.86 -2.71
N VAL A 420 15.46 -3.55 -2.69
CA VAL A 420 16.64 -2.91 -2.08
C VAL A 420 16.21 -2.09 -0.88
N TYR A 421 16.81 -2.40 0.26
CA TYR A 421 16.61 -1.71 1.53
C TYR A 421 17.87 -0.92 1.88
N LEU A 422 17.69 0.32 2.32
CA LEU A 422 18.77 1.26 2.58
C LEU A 422 18.76 1.73 4.03
N HIS A 423 19.94 1.74 4.64
CA HIS A 423 20.21 2.51 5.82
C HIS A 423 21.20 3.62 5.45
N ARG A 424 20.78 4.87 5.58
CA ARG A 424 21.65 6.02 5.37
C ARG A 424 22.33 6.38 6.67
N GLU A 425 23.65 6.39 6.66
CA GLU A 425 24.41 7.00 7.75
C GLU A 425 24.21 8.53 7.64
N GLY A 426 23.94 9.20 8.76
CA GLY A 426 23.58 10.62 8.78
C GLY A 426 24.74 11.55 8.39
N GLU A 427 24.61 12.85 8.72
CA GLU A 427 25.65 13.87 8.48
C GLU A 427 27.00 13.55 9.17
N ASP A 428 27.03 12.56 10.06
CA ASP A 428 28.19 12.12 10.84
C ASP A 428 29.23 11.30 10.02
N GLY A 429 28.98 11.03 8.73
CA GLY A 429 30.03 10.66 7.76
C GLY A 429 30.40 9.17 7.67
N GLY A 430 29.42 8.27 7.59
CA GLY A 430 29.60 6.84 7.31
C GLY A 430 29.25 6.42 5.88
N ASP A 431 29.63 5.20 5.49
CA ASP A 431 29.20 4.57 4.23
C ASP A 431 27.75 4.09 4.35
N ASP A 432 26.90 4.41 3.37
CA ASP A 432 25.53 3.89 3.32
C ASP A 432 25.52 2.36 3.31
N GLU A 433 24.54 1.77 3.99
CA GLU A 433 24.36 0.31 4.00
C GLU A 433 23.16 -0.11 3.14
N VAL A 434 23.36 -1.17 2.37
CA VAL A 434 22.41 -1.67 1.38
C VAL A 434 22.17 -3.16 1.60
N VAL A 435 20.91 -3.55 1.68
CA VAL A 435 20.48 -4.94 1.69
C VAL A 435 19.60 -5.21 0.48
N ALA A 436 20.06 -6.06 -0.43
CA ALA A 436 19.28 -6.54 -1.57
C ALA A 436 18.68 -7.92 -1.28
N LEU A 437 17.35 -8.00 -1.30
CA LEU A 437 16.60 -9.25 -1.24
C LEU A 437 16.14 -9.64 -2.64
N VAL A 438 16.47 -10.86 -3.07
CA VAL A 438 16.13 -11.39 -4.39
C VAL A 438 15.18 -12.56 -4.22
N TRP A 439 13.90 -12.31 -4.45
CA TRP A 439 12.85 -13.32 -4.44
C TRP A 439 12.88 -14.08 -5.76
N GLN A 440 13.22 -15.37 -5.69
CA GLN A 440 13.30 -16.23 -6.87
C GLN A 440 11.91 -16.44 -7.45
N SER A 441 11.83 -16.46 -8.78
CA SER A 441 10.62 -16.86 -9.49
C SER A 441 10.35 -18.34 -9.17
N SER A 442 9.10 -18.63 -8.81
CA SER A 442 8.58 -19.98 -8.58
C SER A 442 8.34 -20.73 -9.88
#